data_AF-A0A972GI60-F1
#
_entry.id   AF-A0A972GI60-F1
#
_cell.length_a   1.000
_cell.length_b   1.000
_cell.length_c   1.000
_cell.angle_alpha   90.00
_cell.angle_beta   90.00
_cell.angle_gamma   90.00
#
_symmetry.space_group_name_H-M   'P 1'
#
loop_
_entity.id
_entity.type
_entity.pdbx_description
1 polymer ?
#
loop_
_entity_poly.entity_id
_entity_poly.type
_entity_poly.pdbx_seq_one_letter_code
_entity_poly.pdbx_strand_id
1 'polypeptide(L)'
;MRCTHEQGVQNCWFYLLAEGGVGTSDNNEAYNIQGVGIDDEALIAYWNHTNILQTGSQYADPRAGSIAAATLLYGPCSQQEIQTTNAWAAVGVGAQSTCATLINILYS
;
A
#
# COMPACT_ATOMS: atom_id res chain seq x y z
N MET A 1 15.74 3.86 1.34
CA MET A 1 15.37 4.12 2.75
C MET A 1 15.02 2.78 3.39
N ARG A 2 15.51 2.47 4.59
CA ARG A 2 15.08 1.27 5.34
C ARG A 2 13.89 1.68 6.20
N CYS A 3 12.72 1.14 5.89
CA CYS A 3 11.53 1.32 6.69
C CYS A 3 11.59 0.40 7.90
N THR A 4 11.98 0.96 9.04
CA THR A 4 12.00 0.25 10.30
C THR A 4 10.71 0.57 11.07
N HIS A 5 10.28 -0.37 11.91
CA HIS A 5 9.16 -0.20 12.85
C HIS A 5 9.21 1.15 13.63
N GLU A 6 10.39 1.71 13.84
CA GLU A 6 10.64 2.95 14.58
C GLU A 6 10.18 4.24 13.87
N GLN A 7 9.99 4.24 12.54
CA GLN A 7 9.53 5.43 11.79
C GLN A 7 8.01 5.55 11.67
N GLY A 8 7.27 4.59 12.22
CA GLY A 8 5.81 4.50 12.14
C GLY A 8 5.36 3.85 10.82
N VAL A 9 4.61 2.75 10.93
CA VAL A 9 4.14 1.93 9.80
C VAL A 9 3.43 2.76 8.73
N GLN A 10 2.56 3.69 9.13
CA GLN A 10 1.80 4.55 8.22
C GLN A 10 2.68 5.57 7.47
N ASN A 11 3.72 6.12 8.12
CA ASN A 11 4.61 7.08 7.46
C ASN A 11 5.47 6.41 6.40
N CYS A 12 5.96 5.19 6.66
CA CYS A 12 6.67 4.44 5.64
C CYS A 12 5.72 4.03 4.49
N TRP A 13 4.51 3.54 4.80
CA TRP A 13 3.53 3.20 3.78
C TRP A 13 3.28 4.39 2.83
N PHE A 14 3.03 5.58 3.40
CA PHE A 14 2.82 6.81 2.65
C PHE A 14 4.01 7.14 1.75
N TYR A 15 5.24 7.12 2.29
CA TYR A 15 6.44 7.37 1.51
C TYR A 15 6.63 6.38 0.36
N LEU A 16 6.50 5.07 0.64
CA LEU A 16 6.69 4.02 -0.36
C LEU A 16 5.66 4.13 -1.48
N LEU A 17 4.42 4.49 -1.16
CA LEU A 17 3.37 4.62 -2.14
C LEU A 17 3.55 5.87 -3.00
N ALA A 18 3.91 7.01 -2.40
CA ALA A 18 4.16 8.24 -3.14
C ALA A 18 5.38 8.12 -4.07
N GLU A 19 6.53 7.71 -3.56
CA GLU A 19 7.82 7.76 -4.26
C GLU A 19 8.25 6.43 -4.90
N GLY A 20 7.66 5.32 -4.46
CA GLY A 20 8.13 3.98 -4.81
C GLY A 20 9.38 3.57 -4.03
N GLY A 21 9.88 2.38 -4.35
CA GLY A 21 11.09 1.87 -3.74
C GLY A 21 11.32 0.38 -3.95
N VAL A 22 12.58 -0.02 -3.85
CA VAL A 22 12.99 -1.43 -3.90
C VAL A 22 13.72 -1.75 -2.62
N GLY A 23 13.41 -2.90 -2.03
CA GLY A 23 14.07 -3.32 -0.80
C GLY A 23 13.56 -4.66 -0.28
N THR A 24 13.81 -4.87 1.01
CA THR A 24 13.37 -6.04 1.76
C THR A 24 12.66 -5.54 3.01
N SER A 25 11.48 -6.07 3.29
CA SER A 25 10.72 -5.76 4.50
C SER A 25 11.38 -6.37 5.74
N ASP A 26 10.96 -5.95 6.93
CA ASP A 26 11.41 -6.55 8.20
C ASP A 26 11.05 -8.06 8.31
N ASN A 27 10.14 -8.55 7.46
CA ASN A 27 9.77 -9.96 7.35
C ASN A 27 10.62 -10.74 6.32
N ASN A 28 11.74 -10.17 5.85
CA ASN A 28 12.61 -10.73 4.81
C ASN A 28 11.94 -10.93 3.44
N GLU A 29 10.85 -10.23 3.14
CA GLU A 29 10.21 -10.27 1.82
C GLU A 29 10.72 -9.15 0.92
N ALA A 30 11.11 -9.49 -0.30
CA ALA A 30 11.51 -8.50 -1.30
C ALA A 30 10.27 -7.73 -1.80
N TYR A 31 10.41 -6.41 -1.96
CA TYR A 31 9.40 -5.56 -2.55
C TYR A 31 9.98 -4.68 -3.65
N ASN A 32 9.13 -4.37 -4.64
CA ASN A 32 9.38 -3.40 -5.69
C ASN A 32 8.09 -2.60 -5.89
N ILE A 33 8.02 -1.42 -5.29
CA ILE A 33 6.87 -0.52 -5.34
C ILE A 33 7.13 0.52 -6.42
N GLN A 34 6.17 0.63 -7.34
CA GLN A 34 6.14 1.74 -8.30
C GLN A 34 5.35 2.88 -7.67
N GLY A 35 6.00 4.01 -7.44
CA GLY A 35 5.35 5.19 -6.88
C GLY A 35 4.15 5.62 -7.71
N VAL A 36 3.06 5.99 -7.04
CA VAL A 36 1.84 6.51 -7.68
C VAL A 36 1.83 8.04 -7.72
N GLY A 37 2.79 8.69 -7.06
CA GLY A 37 2.87 10.13 -6.93
C GLY A 37 2.21 10.65 -5.66
N ILE A 38 2.73 11.78 -5.16
CA ILE A 38 2.30 12.38 -3.89
C ILE A 38 0.85 12.84 -3.89
N ASP A 39 0.32 13.29 -5.03
CA ASP A 39 -1.05 13.79 -5.14
C ASP A 39 -2.08 12.65 -5.00
N ASP A 40 -1.83 11.55 -5.72
CA ASP A 40 -2.67 10.35 -5.66
C ASP A 40 -2.64 9.73 -4.27
N GLU A 41 -1.45 9.66 -3.66
CA GLU A 41 -1.27 9.11 -2.31
C GLU A 41 -1.92 9.98 -1.23
N ALA A 42 -1.77 11.31 -1.32
CA ALA A 42 -2.44 12.23 -0.41
C ALA A 42 -3.97 12.09 -0.47
N LEU A 43 -4.53 11.87 -1.66
CA LEU A 43 -5.96 11.66 -1.83
C LEU A 43 -6.44 10.35 -1.21
N ILE A 44 -5.69 9.26 -1.38
CA ILE A 44 -5.96 7.95 -0.77
C ILE A 44 -5.88 8.05 0.76
N ALA A 45 -4.81 8.65 1.28
CA ALA A 45 -4.60 8.83 2.71
C ALA A 45 -5.69 9.70 3.36
N TYR A 46 -6.10 10.78 2.70
CA TYR A 46 -7.18 11.64 3.16
C TYR A 46 -8.52 10.88 3.24
N TRP A 47 -8.86 10.11 2.21
CA TRP A 47 -10.07 9.28 2.20
C TRP A 47 -10.05 8.25 3.33
N ASN A 48 -8.93 7.56 3.51
CA ASN A 48 -8.73 6.60 4.58
C ASN A 48 -8.89 7.24 5.97
N HIS A 49 -8.26 8.40 6.19
CA HIS A 49 -8.30 9.10 7.47
C HIS A 49 -9.71 9.59 7.83
N THR A 50 -10.45 10.10 6.86
CA THR A 50 -11.78 10.69 7.09
C THR A 50 -12.91 9.66 7.22
N ASN A 51 -12.73 8.46 6.66
CA ASN A 51 -13.80 7.45 6.63
C ASN A 51 -13.55 6.23 7.51
N ILE A 52 -12.29 5.93 7.85
CA ILE A 52 -11.92 4.62 8.41
C ILE A 52 -11.19 4.75 9.75
N LEU A 53 -10.36 5.78 9.94
CA LEU A 53 -9.69 5.99 11.21
C LEU A 53 -10.69 6.50 12.26
N GLN A 54 -11.04 5.62 13.20
CA GLN A 54 -11.82 5.94 14.39
C GLN A 54 -10.99 5.63 15.64
N THR A 55 -11.42 6.14 16.80
CA THR A 55 -10.79 5.79 18.08
C THR A 55 -10.83 4.28 18.29
N GLY A 56 -9.66 3.64 18.33
CA GLY A 56 -9.51 2.19 18.53
C GLY A 56 -9.08 1.39 17.29
N SER A 57 -8.90 2.05 16.13
CA SER A 57 -8.43 1.37 14.91
C SER A 57 -7.05 0.74 15.08
N GLN A 58 -6.91 -0.53 14.68
CA GLN A 58 -5.63 -1.24 14.59
C GLN A 58 -5.09 -1.18 13.16
N TYR A 59 -3.82 -1.55 12.92
CA TYR A 59 -3.18 -1.46 11.58
C TYR A 59 -3.93 -2.17 10.44
N ALA A 60 -4.78 -3.16 10.73
CA ALA A 60 -5.62 -3.83 9.74
C ALA A 60 -6.70 -2.90 9.14
N ASP A 61 -7.21 -1.96 9.93
CA ASP A 61 -8.28 -1.04 9.52
C ASP A 61 -7.81 0.00 8.49
N PRO A 62 -6.70 0.76 8.70
CA PRO A 62 -6.21 1.71 7.70
C PRO A 62 -5.69 1.01 6.45
N ARG A 63 -5.25 -0.25 6.52
CA ARG A 63 -4.95 -1.05 5.31
C ARG A 63 -6.21 -1.29 4.49
N ALA A 64 -7.25 -1.84 5.10
CA ALA A 64 -8.49 -2.11 4.38
C ALA A 64 -9.11 -0.81 3.81
N GLY A 65 -9.05 0.27 4.59
CA GLY A 65 -9.57 1.58 4.21
C GLY A 65 -8.85 2.23 3.03
N SER A 66 -7.53 2.24 3.04
CA SER A 66 -6.73 2.78 1.93
C SER A 66 -6.87 1.96 0.64
N ILE A 67 -6.93 0.63 0.72
CA ILE A 67 -7.20 -0.23 -0.46
C ILE A 67 -8.60 0.06 -1.02
N ALA A 68 -9.60 0.22 -0.16
CA ALA A 68 -10.96 0.58 -0.58
C ALA A 68 -11.00 1.97 -1.23
N ALA A 69 -10.28 2.95 -0.67
CA ALA A 69 -10.15 4.28 -1.25
C ALA A 69 -9.49 4.24 -2.63
N ALA A 70 -8.37 3.53 -2.78
CA ALA A 70 -7.69 3.37 -4.07
C ALA A 70 -8.59 2.68 -5.11
N THR A 71 -9.32 1.64 -4.70
CA THR A 71 -10.30 0.95 -5.56
C THR A 71 -11.43 1.88 -5.99
N LEU A 72 -11.94 2.72 -5.09
CA LEU A 72 -13.03 3.65 -5.38
C LEU A 72 -12.59 4.77 -6.34
N LEU A 73 -11.40 5.34 -6.11
CA LEU A 73 -10.89 6.49 -6.85
C LEU A 73 -10.35 6.12 -8.24
N TYR A 74 -9.69 4.96 -8.36
CA TYR A 74 -8.94 4.59 -9.58
C TYR A 74 -9.42 3.29 -10.22
N GLY A 75 -10.33 2.58 -9.57
CA GLY A 75 -10.88 1.31 -10.04
C GLY A 75 -10.12 0.08 -9.51
N PRO A 76 -10.76 -1.11 -9.58
CA PRO A 76 -10.15 -2.36 -9.14
C PRO A 76 -8.97 -2.74 -10.03
N CYS A 77 -7.90 -3.27 -9.42
CA CYS A 77 -6.66 -3.63 -10.10
C CYS A 77 -5.99 -2.47 -10.87
N SER A 78 -6.30 -1.22 -10.52
CA SER A 78 -5.52 -0.05 -10.95
C SER A 78 -4.11 -0.11 -10.38
N GLN A 79 -3.18 0.65 -10.97
CA GLN A 79 -1.84 0.78 -10.40
C GLN A 79 -1.93 1.25 -8.94
N GLN A 80 -2.81 2.21 -8.64
CA GLN A 80 -3.01 2.76 -7.32
C GLN A 80 -3.46 1.71 -6.32
N GLU A 81 -4.44 0.86 -6.66
CA GLU A 81 -4.87 -0.24 -5.78
C GLU A 81 -3.74 -1.24 -5.55
N ILE A 82 -3.08 -1.68 -6.62
CA ILE A 82 -2.01 -2.68 -6.56
C ILE A 82 -0.87 -2.18 -5.68
N GLN A 83 -0.39 -0.96 -5.93
CA GLN A 83 0.74 -0.37 -5.21
C GLN A 83 0.34 0.00 -3.78
N THR A 84 -0.91 0.37 -3.53
CA THR A 84 -1.43 0.56 -2.16
C THR A 84 -1.33 -0.71 -1.35
N THR A 85 -1.83 -1.82 -1.89
CA THR A 85 -1.78 -3.13 -1.23
C THR A 85 -0.33 -3.60 -1.02
N ASN A 86 0.53 -3.43 -2.03
CA ASN A 86 1.92 -3.84 -1.95
C ASN A 86 2.76 -3.00 -0.98
N ALA A 87 2.49 -1.69 -0.88
CA ALA A 87 3.16 -0.82 0.09
C ALA A 87 2.82 -1.23 1.53
N TRP A 88 1.58 -1.63 1.81
CA TRP A 88 1.20 -2.17 3.13
C TRP A 88 1.91 -3.49 3.45
N ALA A 89 2.01 -4.38 2.46
CA ALA A 89 2.75 -5.63 2.61
C ALA A 89 4.25 -5.36 2.89
N ALA A 90 4.84 -4.37 2.21
CA ALA A 90 6.24 -3.98 2.40
C ALA A 90 6.54 -3.46 3.83
N VAL A 91 5.54 -2.91 4.52
CA VAL A 91 5.64 -2.50 5.93
C VAL A 91 5.14 -3.55 6.92
N GLY A 92 4.96 -4.79 6.46
CA GLY A 92 4.62 -5.93 7.31
C GLY A 92 3.13 -6.04 7.66
N VAL A 93 2.24 -5.36 6.94
CA VAL A 93 0.79 -5.42 7.18
C VAL A 93 0.08 -6.11 6.00
N GLY A 94 -0.28 -7.37 6.22
CA GLY A 94 -1.02 -8.18 5.24
C GLY A 94 -0.18 -8.63 4.04
N ALA A 95 -0.85 -9.24 3.06
CA ALA A 95 -0.22 -9.79 1.86
C ALA A 95 -0.22 -8.80 0.67
N GLN A 96 0.63 -9.09 -0.32
CA GLN A 96 0.70 -8.38 -1.61
C GLN A 96 -0.58 -8.54 -2.43
N SER A 97 -0.78 -7.62 -3.39
CA SER A 97 -1.94 -7.66 -4.31
C SER A 97 -1.91 -8.88 -5.21
N THR A 98 -3.06 -9.50 -5.42
CA THR A 98 -3.26 -10.62 -6.34
C THR A 98 -3.68 -10.17 -7.75
N CYS A 99 -3.98 -8.88 -7.94
CA CYS A 99 -4.40 -8.33 -9.23
C CYS A 99 -3.33 -8.47 -10.34
N ALA A 100 -2.05 -8.57 -9.98
CA ALA A 100 -0.95 -8.77 -10.94
C ALA A 100 -0.72 -10.24 -11.35
N THR A 101 -1.30 -11.21 -10.62
CA THR A 101 -1.00 -12.64 -10.82
C THR A 101 -1.66 -13.22 -12.07
N LEU A 102 -2.58 -12.52 -12.73
CA LEU A 102 -3.27 -13.02 -13.93
C LEU A 102 -2.45 -12.92 -15.22
N ILE A 103 -1.33 -12.18 -15.24
CA ILE A 103 -0.50 -12.01 -16.45
C ILE A 103 0.57 -13.11 -16.56
N ASN A 104 1.02 -13.71 -15.45
CA ASN A 104 2.13 -14.66 -15.44
C ASN A 104 1.74 -16.14 -15.64
N ILE A 105 0.45 -16.46 -15.81
CA ILE A 105 0.00 -17.85 -16.05
C ILE A 105 -0.34 -18.10 -17.54
N LEU A 106 -0.24 -17.07 -18.39
CA LEU A 106 -0.59 -17.17 -19.82
C LEU A 106 0.63 -17.04 -20.76
N TYR A 107 1.84 -16.87 -20.22
CA TYR A 107 3.08 -16.72 -20.99
C TYR A 107 4.24 -17.62 -20.48
N SER A 108 3.91 -18.85 -20.03
CA SER A 108 4.89 -19.90 -19.69
C SER A 108 4.63 -21.17 -20.48
#